data_AF-Q2NJQ2-F1
#
_entry.id   AF-Q2NJQ2-F1
#
_cell.length_a   1.000
_cell.length_b   1.000
_cell.length_c   1.000
_cell.angle_alpha   90.00
_cell.angle_beta   90.00
_cell.angle_gamma   90.00
#
_symmetry.space_group_name_H-M   'P 1'
#
loop_
_entity.id
_entity.type
_entity.pdbx_description
1 polymer ?
#
loop_
_entity_poly.entity_id
_entity_poly.type
_entity_poly.pdbx_seq_one_letter_code
_entity_poly.pdbx_strand_id
1 'polypeptide(L)'
;MFKIKNNLLLLLNVFVFAFLGLFLINNNQQVMGMDKDIASTSNNNPNITNYSIEENIINLKYKIRENAVKKINIENEIQQLSNNEPRKNTLLTLKKNLENLINNQKEQLKTYQILLKTLNDENN
;
A
#
# COMPACT_ATOMS: atom_id res chain seq x y z
N MET A 1 44.41 -5.69 0.49
CA MET A 1 43.47 -5.50 1.63
C MET A 1 42.28 -4.71 1.11
N PHE A 2 41.25 -5.40 0.62
CA PHE A 2 40.13 -4.78 -0.11
C PHE A 2 39.15 -4.11 0.86
N LYS A 3 38.94 -2.80 0.68
CA LYS A 3 37.99 -1.98 1.43
C LYS A 3 36.56 -2.22 0.92
N ILE A 4 35.93 -3.29 1.38
CA ILE A 4 34.51 -3.58 1.14
C ILE A 4 33.74 -3.20 2.41
N LYS A 5 33.49 -1.90 2.65
CA LYS A 5 32.65 -1.48 3.78
C LYS A 5 31.46 -0.60 3.41
N ASN A 6 31.35 -0.13 2.17
CA ASN A 6 30.27 0.80 1.77
C ASN A 6 29.27 0.28 0.73
N ASN A 7 29.58 -0.82 0.02
CA ASN A 7 28.67 -1.32 -1.02
C ASN A 7 27.47 -2.11 -0.47
N LEU A 8 27.58 -2.72 0.72
CA LEU A 8 26.49 -3.53 1.29
C LEU A 8 25.28 -2.67 1.65
N LEU A 9 25.50 -1.46 2.18
CA LEU A 9 24.45 -0.52 2.57
C LEU A 9 23.77 0.12 1.35
N LEU A 10 24.53 0.29 0.26
CA LEU A 10 24.03 0.83 -1.00
C LEU A 10 23.17 -0.23 -1.73
N LEU A 11 23.62 -1.49 -1.75
CA LEU A 11 22.83 -2.63 -2.23
C LEU A 11 21.56 -2.86 -1.41
N LEU A 12 21.63 -2.72 -0.07
CA LEU A 12 20.46 -2.89 0.81
C LEU A 12 19.40 -1.82 0.54
N ASN A 13 19.82 -0.56 0.35
CA ASN A 13 18.89 0.52 0.00
C ASN A 13 18.23 0.26 -1.36
N VAL A 14 19.01 -0.12 -2.38
CA VAL A 14 18.46 -0.45 -3.71
C VAL A 14 17.50 -1.63 -3.63
N PHE A 15 17.79 -2.65 -2.81
CA PHE A 15 16.88 -3.77 -2.57
C PHE A 15 15.57 -3.31 -1.92
N VAL A 16 15.63 -2.48 -0.86
CA VAL A 16 14.42 -2.00 -0.17
C VAL A 16 13.56 -1.14 -1.10
N PHE A 17 14.16 -0.27 -1.92
CA PHE A 17 13.42 0.52 -2.90
C PHE A 17 12.85 -0.33 -4.03
N ALA A 18 13.57 -1.36 -4.49
CA ALA A 18 13.07 -2.30 -5.50
C ALA A 18 11.90 -3.14 -4.96
N PHE A 19 11.97 -3.61 -3.71
CA PHE A 19 10.87 -4.33 -3.05
C PHE A 19 9.66 -3.43 -2.81
N LEU A 20 9.84 -2.17 -2.42
CA LEU A 20 8.75 -1.20 -2.29
C LEU A 20 8.15 -0.85 -3.65
N GLY A 21 8.97 -0.69 -4.69
CA GLY A 21 8.53 -0.45 -6.06
C GLY A 21 7.73 -1.64 -6.62
N LEU A 22 8.23 -2.87 -6.47
CA LEU A 22 7.48 -4.07 -6.86
C LEU A 22 6.22 -4.27 -6.03
N PHE A 23 6.23 -3.95 -4.74
CA PHE A 23 5.04 -4.03 -3.90
C PHE A 23 3.97 -3.03 -4.34
N LEU A 24 4.36 -1.83 -4.79
CA LEU A 24 3.44 -0.84 -5.34
C LEU A 24 2.91 -1.24 -6.73
N ILE A 25 3.73 -1.90 -7.57
CA ILE A 25 3.30 -2.41 -8.89
C ILE A 25 2.36 -3.62 -8.74
N ASN A 26 2.70 -4.60 -7.89
CA ASN A 26 1.86 -5.79 -7.67
C ASN A 26 0.53 -5.49 -6.97
N ASN A 27 0.40 -4.38 -6.23
CA ASN A 27 -0.88 -3.96 -5.66
C ASN A 27 -1.72 -3.09 -6.61
N ASN A 28 -1.13 -2.55 -7.68
CA ASN A 28 -1.82 -1.68 -8.65
C ASN A 28 -2.04 -2.33 -10.03
N GLN A 29 -1.41 -3.46 -10.34
CA GLN A 29 -1.68 -4.22 -11.56
C GLN A 29 -2.71 -5.33 -11.31
N GLN A 30 -3.97 -4.92 -11.17
CA GLN A 30 -5.00 -5.52 -12.02
C GLN A 30 -5.61 -4.39 -12.82
N VAL A 31 -4.96 -4.18 -13.97
CA VAL A 31 -5.45 -3.35 -15.06
C VAL A 31 -6.90 -3.72 -15.30
N MET A 32 -7.74 -2.70 -15.19
CA MET A 32 -9.15 -2.67 -15.54
C MET A 32 -9.30 -3.10 -17.01
N GLY A 33 -9.35 -4.41 -17.23
CA GLY A 33 -9.63 -5.04 -18.51
C GLY A 33 -10.78 -5.99 -18.31
N MET A 34 -11.97 -5.42 -18.14
CA MET A 34 -13.21 -6.19 -18.15
C MET A 34 -13.46 -6.60 -19.60
N ASP A 35 -12.91 -7.75 -19.98
CA ASP A 35 -13.27 -8.39 -21.24
C ASP A 35 -14.68 -8.97 -21.08
N LYS A 36 -15.62 -8.46 -21.88
CA LYS A 36 -17.06 -8.69 -21.70
C LYS A 36 -17.48 -10.12 -22.02
N ASP A 37 -16.59 -10.92 -22.61
CA ASP A 37 -16.95 -12.21 -23.23
C ASP A 37 -16.30 -13.45 -22.58
N ILE A 38 -15.54 -13.35 -21.48
CA ILE A 38 -14.92 -14.54 -20.86
C ILE A 38 -15.79 -15.12 -19.75
N ALA A 39 -16.99 -15.54 -20.14
CA ALA A 39 -17.58 -16.72 -19.51
C ALA A 39 -16.75 -17.93 -19.96
N SER A 40 -16.28 -18.76 -19.01
CA SER A 40 -15.63 -20.06 -19.23
C SER A 40 -14.18 -20.05 -19.76
N THR A 41 -13.20 -19.79 -18.90
CA THR A 41 -11.95 -20.57 -18.96
C THR A 41 -11.36 -20.72 -17.57
N SER A 42 -11.38 -21.96 -17.08
CA SER A 42 -10.73 -22.42 -15.86
C SER A 42 -9.21 -22.29 -15.99
N ASN A 43 -8.59 -21.35 -15.27
CA ASN A 43 -7.16 -21.37 -14.98
C ASN A 43 -6.95 -21.35 -13.47
N ASN A 44 -6.49 -22.49 -12.96
CA ASN A 44 -6.20 -22.75 -11.57
C ASN A 44 -5.07 -21.84 -11.06
N ASN A 45 -5.42 -20.71 -10.43
CA ASN A 45 -4.56 -20.02 -9.48
C ASN A 45 -5.32 -19.85 -8.16
N PRO A 46 -4.96 -20.54 -7.07
CA PRO A 46 -5.81 -20.64 -5.88
C PRO A 46 -5.79 -19.39 -4.98
N ASN A 47 -5.29 -18.23 -5.45
CA ASN A 47 -5.10 -17.07 -4.58
C ASN A 47 -5.53 -15.72 -5.17
N ILE A 48 -6.41 -15.74 -6.18
CA ILE A 48 -7.17 -14.54 -6.56
C ILE A 48 -8.55 -14.70 -5.94
N THR A 49 -8.66 -14.50 -4.62
CA THR A 49 -9.97 -14.17 -4.04
C THR A 49 -10.36 -12.82 -4.61
N ASN A 50 -11.17 -12.87 -5.64
CA ASN A 50 -11.78 -11.70 -6.26
C ASN A 50 -12.80 -11.15 -5.26
N TYR A 51 -12.36 -10.26 -4.37
CA TYR A 51 -13.19 -9.71 -3.30
C TYR A 51 -14.30 -8.87 -3.90
N SER A 52 -15.51 -9.02 -3.36
CA SER A 52 -16.62 -8.12 -3.68
C SER A 52 -16.26 -6.66 -3.36
N ILE A 53 -16.96 -5.70 -3.98
CA ILE A 53 -16.74 -4.27 -3.72
C ILE A 53 -16.90 -3.96 -2.22
N GLU A 54 -17.82 -4.64 -1.53
CA GLU A 54 -18.04 -4.50 -0.09
C GLU A 54 -16.85 -5.01 0.74
N GLU A 55 -16.29 -6.16 0.39
CA GLU A 55 -15.08 -6.70 1.04
C GLU A 55 -13.86 -5.80 0.81
N ASN A 56 -13.71 -5.24 -0.40
CA ASN A 56 -12.66 -4.26 -0.69
C ASN A 56 -12.78 -3.00 0.17
N ILE A 57 -14.01 -2.51 0.39
CA ILE A 57 -14.30 -1.39 1.29
C ILE A 57 -13.91 -1.73 2.74
N ILE A 58 -14.28 -2.92 3.23
CA ILE A 58 -13.95 -3.37 4.59
C ILE A 58 -12.43 -3.46 4.77
N ASN A 59 -11.74 -4.10 3.82
CA ASN A 59 -10.29 -4.24 3.83
C ASN A 59 -9.57 -2.89 3.81
N LEU A 60 -10.02 -1.95 2.97
CA LEU A 60 -9.45 -0.60 2.94
C LEU A 60 -9.63 0.15 4.26
N LYS A 61 -10.83 0.07 4.87
CA LYS A 61 -11.07 0.68 6.19
C LYS A 61 -10.13 0.11 7.24
N TYR A 62 -9.86 -1.19 7.21
CA TYR A 62 -8.91 -1.84 8.11
C TYR A 62 -7.48 -1.33 7.87
N LYS A 63 -6.99 -1.35 6.63
CA LYS A 63 -5.65 -0.89 6.26
C LYS A 63 -5.40 0.58 6.64
N ILE A 64 -6.39 1.45 6.44
CA ILE A 64 -6.31 2.87 6.85
C ILE A 64 -6.09 2.98 8.36
N ARG A 65 -6.83 2.21 9.17
CA ARG A 65 -6.70 2.21 10.63
C ARG A 65 -5.34 1.68 11.07
N GLU A 66 -4.88 0.57 10.49
CA GLU A 66 -3.54 0.04 10.77
C GLU A 66 -2.44 1.06 10.45
N ASN A 67 -2.51 1.70 9.29
CA ASN A 67 -1.51 2.69 8.89
C ASN A 67 -1.55 3.93 9.78
N ALA A 68 -2.73 4.32 10.27
CA ALA A 68 -2.85 5.40 11.25
C ALA A 68 -2.16 5.04 12.58
N VAL A 69 -2.32 3.81 13.07
CA VAL A 69 -1.60 3.33 14.27
C VAL A 69 -0.09 3.32 14.05
N LYS A 70 0.38 2.80 12.90
CA LYS A 70 1.81 2.83 12.54
C LYS A 70 2.36 4.26 12.53
N LYS A 71 1.61 5.21 11.98
CA LYS A 71 1.97 6.63 11.98
C LYS A 71 2.13 7.17 13.41
N ILE A 72 1.17 6.90 14.29
CA ILE A 72 1.24 7.33 15.71
C ILE A 72 2.48 6.75 16.40
N ASN A 73 2.77 5.46 16.19
CA ASN A 73 3.95 4.83 16.78
C ASN A 73 5.25 5.49 16.31
N ILE A 74 5.36 5.81 15.01
CA ILE A 74 6.50 6.53 14.45
C ILE A 74 6.60 7.95 15.01
N GLU A 75 5.48 8.65 15.19
CA GLU A 75 5.47 9.98 15.81
C GLU A 75 6.00 9.94 17.25
N ASN A 76 5.58 8.94 18.04
CA ASN A 76 6.08 8.73 19.40
C ASN A 76 7.58 8.43 19.41
N GLU A 77 8.07 7.59 18.49
CA GLU A 77 9.50 7.28 18.39
C GLU A 77 10.30 8.53 18.02
N ILE A 78 9.85 9.34 17.07
CA ILE A 78 10.50 10.60 16.68
C ILE A 78 10.62 11.57 17.87
N GLN A 79 9.61 11.64 18.73
CA GLN A 79 9.62 12.50 19.92
C GLN A 79 10.66 12.06 20.96
N GLN A 80 10.92 10.76 21.06
CA GLN A 80 11.91 10.20 21.98
C GLN A 80 13.35 10.31 21.46
N LEU A 81 13.54 10.55 20.16
CA LEU A 81 14.85 10.68 19.53
C LEU A 81 15.44 12.08 19.66
N SER A 82 16.72 12.13 19.99
CA SER A 82 17.52 13.35 19.94
C SER A 82 17.62 13.91 18.52
N ASN A 83 17.75 15.23 18.38
CA ASN A 83 17.76 15.92 17.08
C ASN A 83 18.96 15.56 16.19
N ASN A 84 20.06 15.10 16.78
CA ASN A 84 21.27 14.67 16.10
C ASN A 84 21.26 13.16 15.75
N GLU A 85 20.21 12.41 16.09
CA GLU A 85 20.12 11.00 15.73
C GLU A 85 19.82 10.82 14.23
N PRO A 86 20.68 10.13 13.45
CA PRO A 86 20.48 9.98 12.01
C PRO A 86 19.16 9.28 11.63
N ARG A 87 18.69 8.36 12.48
CA ARG A 87 17.42 7.63 12.31
C ARG A 87 16.20 8.55 12.32
N LYS A 88 16.28 9.72 12.96
CA LYS A 88 15.16 10.67 13.06
C LYS A 88 14.70 11.16 11.68
N ASN A 89 15.64 11.42 10.77
CA ASN A 89 15.33 11.83 9.40
C ASN A 89 14.63 10.71 8.61
N THR A 90 15.07 9.46 8.80
CA THR A 90 14.43 8.29 8.18
C THR A 90 12.99 8.14 8.66
N LEU A 91 12.75 8.27 9.98
CA LEU A 91 11.40 8.19 10.54
C LEU A 91 10.50 9.34 10.09
N LEU A 92 11.03 10.57 9.96
CA LEU A 92 10.28 11.71 9.42
C LEU A 92 9.84 11.46 7.96
N THR A 93 10.71 10.88 7.14
CA THR A 93 10.36 10.48 5.78
C THR A 93 9.31 9.36 5.78
N LEU A 94 9.48 8.36 6.63
CA LEU A 94 8.51 7.26 6.75
C LEU A 94 7.13 7.76 7.18
N LYS A 95 7.08 8.71 8.13
CA LYS A 95 5.84 9.39 8.54
C LYS A 95 5.15 10.05 7.36
N LYS A 96 5.86 10.83 6.54
CA LYS A 96 5.30 11.50 5.35
C LYS A 96 4.78 10.48 4.33
N ASN A 97 5.51 9.39 4.13
CA ASN A 97 5.07 8.32 3.23
C ASN A 97 3.78 7.64 3.73
N LEU A 98 3.65 7.42 5.04
CA LEU A 98 2.43 6.91 5.65
C LEU A 98 1.25 7.88 5.51
N GLU A 99 1.49 9.19 5.64
CA GLU A 99 0.46 10.21 5.41
C GLU A 99 -0.08 10.15 3.98
N ASN A 100 0.82 10.09 2.99
CA ASN A 100 0.47 9.96 1.58
C ASN A 100 -0.29 8.65 1.31
N LEU A 101 0.19 7.53 1.87
CA LEU A 101 -0.47 6.23 1.71
C LEU A 101 -1.89 6.25 2.27
N ILE A 102 -2.08 6.79 3.49
CA ILE A 102 -3.41 6.91 4.11
C ILE A 102 -4.33 7.79 3.27
N ASN A 103 -3.82 8.90 2.73
CA ASN A 103 -4.61 9.78 1.86
C ASN A 103 -5.05 9.07 0.58
N ASN A 104 -4.14 8.34 -0.08
CA ASN A 104 -4.46 7.56 -1.27
C ASN A 104 -5.50 6.47 -0.96
N GLN A 105 -5.38 5.77 0.17
CA GLN A 105 -6.35 4.77 0.59
C GLN A 105 -7.73 5.37 0.89
N LYS A 106 -7.80 6.60 1.42
CA LYS A 106 -9.06 7.32 1.62
C LYS A 106 -9.71 7.70 0.29
N GLU A 107 -8.94 8.16 -0.69
CA GLU A 107 -9.48 8.44 -2.03
C GLU A 107 -9.99 7.15 -2.69
N GLN A 108 -9.23 6.06 -2.62
CA GLN A 108 -9.65 4.75 -3.13
C GLN A 108 -10.94 4.26 -2.46
N LEU A 109 -11.07 4.45 -1.14
CA LEU A 109 -12.29 4.12 -0.39
C LEU A 109 -13.50 4.89 -0.92
N LYS A 110 -13.36 6.20 -1.19
CA LYS A 110 -14.43 7.01 -1.80
C LYS A 110 -14.83 6.46 -3.16
N THR A 111 -13.86 6.09 -4.00
CA THR A 111 -14.13 5.52 -5.33
C THR A 111 -14.96 4.23 -5.23
N TYR A 112 -14.59 3.31 -4.33
CA TYR A 112 -15.37 2.08 -4.16
C TYR A 112 -16.78 2.33 -3.62
N GLN A 113 -16.95 3.32 -2.73
CA GLN A 113 -18.27 3.70 -2.22
C GLN A 113 -19.17 4.29 -3.31
N ILE A 114 -18.61 5.11 -4.20
CA ILE A 114 -19.35 5.65 -5.36
C ILE A 114 -19.75 4.51 -6.29
N LEU A 115 -18.81 3.62 -6.63
CA LEU A 115 -19.07 2.49 -7.53
C LEU A 115 -20.19 1.59 -6.98
N LEU A 116 -20.13 1.23 -5.69
CA LEU A 116 -21.16 0.42 -5.05
C LEU A 116 -22.54 1.10 -5.10
N LYS A 117 -22.58 2.41 -4.86
CA LYS A 117 -23.83 3.18 -4.93
C LYS A 117 -24.41 3.18 -6.35
N THR A 118 -23.60 3.49 -7.36
CA THR A 118 -24.05 3.50 -8.76
C THR A 118 -24.61 2.15 -9.19
N LEU A 119 -23.92 1.05 -8.86
CA LEU A 119 -24.38 -0.29 -9.20
C LEU A 119 -25.68 -0.69 -8.48
N ASN A 120 -25.92 -0.18 -7.26
CA ASN A 120 -27.17 -0.42 -6.54
C ASN A 120 -28.32 0.44 -7.05
N ASP A 121 -28.04 1.66 -7.50
CA ASP A 121 -29.04 2.57 -8.07
C ASP A 121 -29.46 2.13 -9.49
N GLU A 122 -28.55 1.53 -10.28
CA GLU A 122 -28.83 1.00 -11.63
C GLU A 122 -29.53 -0.37 -11.63
N ASN A 123 -29.45 -1.13 -10.53
CA ASN A 123 -30.11 -2.43 -10.36
C ASN A 123 -31.50 -2.35 -9.72
N ASN A 124 -31.98 -1.15 -9.36
CA ASN A 124 -33.33 -0.87 -8.86
C ASN A 124 -34.22 -0.26 -9.94
#